data_AF-A0A8T1CKE4-F1
#
_entry.id   AF-A0A8T1CKE4-F1
#
_cell.length_a   1.000
_cell.length_b   1.000
_cell.length_c   1.000
_cell.angle_alpha   90.00
_cell.angle_beta   90.00
_cell.angle_gamma   90.00
#
_symmetry.space_group_name_H-M   'P 1'
#
loop_
_entity.id
_entity.type
_entity.pdbx_description
1 polymer ?
#
loop_
_entity_poly.entity_id
_entity_poly.type
_entity_poly.pdbx_seq_one_letter_code
_entity_poly.pdbx_strand_id
1 'polypeptide(L)'
;MSTPASFLSFYRSAPQQRVALDDFQELGQKRVKLLSQISAYWCSYSTRTPSKNLLNEIAELQQGTDADLLSHYALRLAFCRTQSFERVGLAGHCRNQTLRGSS
;
A
#
# COMPACT_ATOMS: atom_id res chain seq x y z
N MET A 1 18.96 -4.37 -24.69
CA MET A 1 17.56 -4.15 -24.27
C MET A 1 17.57 -4.00 -22.77
N SER A 2 17.43 -2.76 -22.26
CA SER A 2 17.54 -2.45 -20.84
C SER A 2 16.21 -2.74 -20.15
N THR A 3 16.19 -3.70 -19.24
CA THR A 3 15.07 -3.92 -18.30
C THR A 3 14.84 -2.64 -17.51
N PRO A 4 13.59 -2.11 -17.40
CA PRO A 4 13.32 -1.01 -16.50
C PRO A 4 13.68 -1.46 -15.09
N ALA A 5 14.66 -0.79 -14.48
CA ALA A 5 15.09 -1.07 -13.13
C ALA A 5 13.86 -0.98 -12.22
N SER A 6 13.57 -2.05 -11.49
CA SER A 6 12.54 -2.07 -10.48
C SER A 6 12.79 -0.92 -9.50
N PHE A 7 11.98 0.14 -9.56
CA PHE A 7 12.06 1.33 -8.69
C PHE A 7 11.59 0.99 -7.26
N LEU A 8 12.18 -0.03 -6.65
CA LEU A 8 11.96 -0.37 -5.25
C LEU A 8 12.72 0.66 -4.40
N SER A 9 12.02 1.74 -4.04
CA SER A 9 12.52 2.71 -3.06
C SER A 9 12.35 2.14 -1.65
N PHE A 10 13.43 2.15 -0.86
CA PHE A 10 13.37 1.77 0.56
C PHE A 10 12.86 2.89 1.47
N TYR A 11 12.41 4.03 0.91
CA TYR A 11 11.87 5.16 1.65
C TYR A 11 12.75 5.62 2.84
N ARG A 12 14.09 5.60 2.63
CA ARG A 12 15.08 5.92 3.67
C ARG A 12 15.17 7.40 3.98
N SER A 13 14.96 8.25 2.97
CA SER A 13 15.07 9.70 3.08
C SER A 13 13.71 10.35 2.95
N ALA A 14 13.48 11.43 3.70
CA ALA A 14 12.27 12.21 3.59
C ALA A 14 12.28 13.02 2.28
N PRO A 15 11.12 13.16 1.60
CA PRO A 15 11.01 14.03 0.44
C PRO A 15 11.31 15.48 0.85
N GLN A 16 12.16 16.16 0.06
CA GLN A 16 12.48 17.59 0.24
C GLN A 16 11.48 18.51 -0.50
N GLN A 17 10.60 17.92 -1.31
CA GLN A 17 9.63 18.63 -2.13
C GLN A 17 8.53 19.26 -1.26
N ARG A 18 8.14 20.50 -1.62
CA ARG A 18 6.92 21.13 -1.10
C ARG A 18 5.71 20.59 -1.84
N VAL A 19 4.68 20.24 -1.09
CA VAL A 19 3.40 19.73 -1.60
C VAL A 19 2.26 20.47 -0.89
N ALA A 20 1.17 20.75 -1.59
CA ALA A 20 -0.01 21.32 -0.95
C ALA A 20 -0.59 20.29 0.04
N LEU A 21 -1.23 20.76 1.12
CA LEU A 21 -1.80 19.88 2.13
C LEU A 21 -2.91 18.99 1.54
N ASP A 22 -3.72 19.55 0.65
CA ASP A 22 -4.81 18.82 -0.02
C ASP A 22 -4.25 17.68 -0.89
N ASP A 23 -3.22 17.96 -1.71
CA ASP A 23 -2.55 16.96 -2.54
C ASP A 23 -1.90 15.86 -1.68
N PHE A 24 -1.26 16.25 -0.58
CA PHE A 24 -0.62 15.31 0.33
C PHE A 24 -1.63 14.37 1.00
N GLN A 25 -2.79 14.91 1.39
CA GLN A 25 -3.90 14.15 1.93
C GLN A 25 -4.46 13.17 0.87
N GLU A 26 -4.68 13.63 -0.36
CA GLU A 26 -5.20 12.80 -1.45
C GLU A 26 -4.26 11.63 -1.75
N LEU A 27 -2.94 11.89 -1.82
CA LEU A 27 -1.91 10.87 -1.99
C LEU A 27 -1.94 9.82 -0.87
N GLY A 28 -2.10 10.26 0.38
CA GLY A 28 -2.26 9.36 1.52
C GLY A 28 -3.50 8.47 1.38
N GLN A 29 -4.66 9.06 1.04
CA GLN A 29 -5.91 8.31 0.87
C GLN A 29 -5.82 7.28 -0.26
N LYS A 30 -5.25 7.65 -1.41
CA LYS A 30 -5.00 6.73 -2.53
C LYS A 30 -4.16 5.53 -2.09
N ARG A 31 -3.11 5.76 -1.30
CA ARG A 31 -2.26 4.67 -0.81
C ARG A 31 -2.96 3.79 0.23
N VAL A 32 -3.79 4.34 1.13
CA VAL A 32 -4.62 3.52 2.04
C VAL A 32 -5.55 2.61 1.24
N LYS A 33 -6.23 3.16 0.23
CA LYS A 33 -7.14 2.39 -0.63
C LYS A 33 -6.41 1.24 -1.32
N LEU A 34 -5.26 1.52 -1.93
CA LEU A 34 -4.43 0.51 -2.58
C LEU A 34 -4.02 -0.60 -1.60
N LEU A 35 -3.51 -0.22 -0.44
CA LEU A 35 -3.07 -1.17 0.59
C LEU A 35 -4.21 -2.03 1.13
N SER A 36 -5.42 -1.46 1.22
CA SER A 36 -6.63 -2.20 1.60
C SER A 36 -7.04 -3.23 0.55
N GLN A 37 -6.96 -2.88 -0.74
CA GLN A 37 -7.23 -3.82 -1.84
C GLN A 37 -6.20 -4.96 -1.87
N ILE A 38 -4.92 -4.64 -1.66
CA ILE A 38 -3.84 -5.63 -1.55
C ILE A 38 -4.11 -6.56 -0.36
N SER A 39 -4.42 -6.01 0.81
CA SER A 39 -4.76 -6.78 2.01
C SER A 39 -5.94 -7.74 1.76
N ALA A 40 -7.04 -7.25 1.19
CA ALA A 40 -8.21 -8.05 0.86
C ALA A 40 -7.88 -9.18 -0.13
N TYR A 41 -7.04 -8.89 -1.13
CA TYR A 41 -6.56 -9.89 -2.07
C TYR A 41 -5.78 -11.01 -1.36
N TRP A 42 -4.82 -10.68 -0.49
CA TRP A 42 -4.08 -11.67 0.30
C TRP A 42 -4.96 -12.47 1.25
N CYS A 43 -5.96 -11.83 1.88
CA CYS A 43 -6.91 -12.51 2.76
C CYS A 43 -7.83 -13.49 2.04
N SER A 44 -8.09 -13.27 0.75
CA SER A 44 -8.97 -14.14 -0.04
C SER A 44 -8.36 -15.49 -0.41
N TYR A 45 -7.08 -15.76 -0.09
CA TYR A 45 -6.33 -16.97 -0.49
C TYR A 45 -6.47 -17.33 -1.99
N SER A 46 -6.82 -16.35 -2.82
CA SER A 46 -7.02 -16.58 -4.24
C SER A 46 -5.67 -16.56 -4.93
N THR A 47 -5.27 -17.68 -5.52
CA THR A 47 -4.16 -17.76 -6.48
C THR A 47 -4.46 -17.05 -7.81
N ARG A 48 -5.61 -16.34 -7.90
CA ARG A 48 -5.97 -15.56 -9.08
C ARG A 48 -5.02 -14.39 -9.25
N THR A 49 -4.65 -14.11 -10.48
CA THR A 49 -3.92 -12.90 -10.82
C THR A 49 -4.60 -11.65 -10.27
N PRO A 50 -3.83 -10.67 -9.75
CA PRO A 50 -4.39 -9.39 -9.33
C PRO A 50 -5.19 -8.77 -10.48
N SER A 51 -6.34 -8.16 -10.16
CA SER A 51 -7.18 -7.55 -11.18
C SER A 51 -6.40 -6.49 -11.97
N LYS A 52 -6.70 -6.34 -13.26
CA LYS A 52 -6.09 -5.28 -14.09
C LYS A 52 -6.27 -3.89 -13.47
N ASN A 53 -7.38 -3.66 -12.78
CA ASN A 53 -7.65 -2.41 -12.06
C ASN A 53 -6.64 -2.20 -10.92
N LEU A 54 -6.37 -3.23 -10.12
CA LEU A 54 -5.37 -3.15 -9.04
C LEU A 54 -3.96 -2.87 -9.60
N LEU A 55 -3.60 -3.52 -10.71
CA LEU A 55 -2.32 -3.28 -11.37
C LEU A 55 -2.21 -1.86 -11.94
N ASN A 56 -3.31 -1.33 -12.48
CA ASN A 56 -3.36 0.06 -12.93
C ASN A 56 -3.24 1.04 -11.77
N GLU A 57 -3.95 0.83 -10.64
CA GLU A 57 -3.83 1.69 -9.45
C GLU A 57 -2.39 1.70 -8.89
N ILE A 58 -1.69 0.56 -8.95
CA ILE A 58 -0.26 0.48 -8.60
C ILE A 58 0.58 1.30 -9.59
N ALA A 59 0.35 1.11 -10.89
CA ALA A 59 1.11 1.81 -11.93
C ALA A 59 0.89 3.34 -11.89
N GLU A 60 -0.33 3.80 -11.60
CA GLU A 60 -0.66 5.22 -11.46
C GLU A 60 0.07 5.86 -10.28
N LEU A 61 0.13 5.17 -9.13
CA LEU A 61 0.90 5.65 -7.98
C LEU A 61 2.41 5.64 -8.23
N GLN A 62 2.90 4.72 -9.06
CA GLN A 62 4.31 4.59 -9.41
C GLN A 62 4.76 5.51 -10.56
N GLN A 63 3.82 6.07 -11.35
CA GLN A 63 4.15 6.94 -12.48
C GLN A 63 4.82 8.26 -12.05
N GLY A 64 4.76 8.63 -10.76
CA GLY A 64 5.56 9.69 -10.18
C GLY A 64 6.41 9.15 -9.04
N THR A 65 7.75 9.18 -9.17
CA THR A 65 8.69 8.81 -8.11
C THR A 65 8.39 9.57 -6.80
N ASP A 66 7.92 10.81 -6.93
CA ASP A 66 7.52 11.66 -5.81
C ASP A 66 6.14 11.29 -5.24
N ALA A 67 5.19 10.83 -6.07
CA ALA A 67 3.84 10.46 -5.60
C ALA A 67 3.88 9.19 -4.73
N ASP A 68 4.66 8.18 -5.13
CA ASP A 68 4.90 7.00 -4.31
C ASP A 68 5.61 7.37 -2.98
N LEU A 69 6.64 8.21 -3.04
CA LEU A 69 7.37 8.65 -1.85
C LEU A 69 6.51 9.49 -0.88
N LEU A 70 5.80 10.49 -1.40
CA LEU A 70 4.93 11.38 -0.61
C LEU A 70 3.78 10.61 0.02
N SER A 71 3.11 9.76 -0.74
CA SER A 71 2.03 8.92 -0.24
C SER A 71 2.52 7.96 0.87
N HIS A 72 3.74 7.41 0.75
CA HIS A 72 4.34 6.60 1.81
C HIS A 72 4.54 7.40 3.11
N TYR A 73 5.08 8.62 3.02
CA TYR A 73 5.29 9.48 4.18
C TYR A 73 3.99 9.99 4.79
N ALA A 74 2.95 10.24 3.99
CA ALA A 74 1.61 10.55 4.47
C ALA A 74 1.08 9.45 5.40
N LEU A 75 1.25 8.18 5.01
CA LEU A 75 0.88 7.05 5.87
C LEU A 75 1.73 6.96 7.13
N ARG A 76 3.05 7.16 7.02
CA ARG A 76 3.92 7.17 8.21
C ARG A 76 3.44 8.19 9.23
N LEU A 77 3.06 9.39 8.80
CA LEU A 77 2.51 10.43 9.68
C LEU A 77 1.13 10.06 10.23
N ALA A 78 0.24 9.51 9.41
CA ALA A 78 -1.09 9.10 9.84
C ALA A 78 -1.05 8.00 10.91
N PHE A 79 -0.08 7.08 10.80
CA PHE A 79 0.02 5.91 11.67
C PHE A 79 1.16 5.96 12.69
N CYS A 80 1.89 7.08 12.82
CA CYS A 80 3.01 7.20 13.77
C CYS A 80 2.58 7.09 15.24
N ARG A 81 1.32 7.39 15.56
CA ARG A 81 0.77 7.35 16.93
C ARG A 81 0.15 6.00 17.31
N THR A 82 -0.19 5.20 16.32
CA THR A 82 -0.63 3.82 16.53
C THR A 82 0.60 2.93 16.53
N GLN A 83 0.95 2.33 17.68
CA GLN A 83 1.95 1.24 17.76
C GLN A 83 1.61 0.03 16.87
N SER A 84 0.47 0.07 16.19
CA SER A 84 -0.10 -1.02 15.42
C SER A 84 -0.10 -0.69 13.93
N PHE A 85 1.09 -0.58 13.33
CA PHE A 85 1.23 -0.88 11.90
C PHE A 85 0.64 -2.28 11.59
N GLU A 86 0.61 -3.16 12.60
CA GLU A 86 -0.04 -4.47 12.57
C GLU A 86 -1.57 -4.43 12.43
N ARG A 87 -2.27 -3.38 12.89
CA ARG A 87 -3.76 -3.35 12.91
C ARG A 87 -4.39 -2.71 11.67
N VAL A 88 -3.64 -1.95 10.89
CA VAL A 88 -4.13 -1.36 9.63
C VAL A 88 -3.95 -2.36 8.49
N GLY A 89 -4.40 -3.61 8.67
CA GLY A 89 -4.45 -4.65 7.62
C GLY A 89 -3.17 -4.94 6.82
N LEU A 90 -2.03 -4.37 7.20
CA LEU A 90 -0.80 -4.33 6.42
C LEU A 90 0.23 -5.38 6.86
N ALA A 91 0.18 -5.78 8.13
CA ALA A 91 0.71 -7.06 8.55
C ALA A 91 -0.39 -8.09 8.31
N GLY A 92 -0.22 -8.92 7.28
CA GLY A 92 -1.17 -9.97 6.93
C GLY A 92 -1.42 -10.91 8.10
N HIS A 93 -2.44 -10.62 8.90
CA HIS A 93 -3.07 -11.60 9.77
C HIS A 93 -4.33 -12.09 9.05
N CYS A 94 -4.12 -12.86 8.00
CA CYS A 94 -5.06 -13.88 7.58
C CYS A 94 -5.12 -14.89 8.74
N ARG A 95 -5.94 -14.63 9.78
CA ARG A 95 -6.20 -15.62 10.82
C ARG A 95 -6.79 -16.83 10.11
N ASN A 96 -6.03 -17.93 10.11
CA ASN A 96 -6.51 -19.27 9.79
C ASN A 96 -7.87 -19.49 10.48
N GLN A 97 -8.96 -19.44 9.72
CA GLN A 97 -10.16 -20.17 10.09
C GLN A 97 -9.91 -21.64 9.77
N THR A 98 -9.09 -22.30 10.58
CA THR A 98 -9.08 -23.76 10.63
C THR A 98 -9.71 -24.17 11.95
N LEU A 99 -10.73 -25.03 11.84
CA LEU A 99 -11.41 -25.77 12.90
C LEU A 99 -12.60 -25.07 13.57
N ARG A 100 -13.71 -24.93 12.84
CA ARG A 100 -15.05 -25.27 13.39
C ARG A 100 -16.09 -25.46 12.28
N GLY A 101 -16.17 -26.68 11.81
CA GLY A 101 -17.29 -27.22 11.05
C GLY A 101 -16.89 -28.62 10.59
N SER A 102 -17.64 -29.68 10.79
CA SER A 102 -18.90 -29.91 11.50
C SER A 102 -18.95 -31.43 11.74
N SER A 103 -19.58 -31.83 12.86
CA SER A 103 -20.23 -33.12 13.13
C SER A 103 -19.53 -34.44 12.79
#